data_AF-A0A9E3N3X5-F1
#
_entry.id   AF-A0A9E3N3X5-F1
#
_cell.length_a   1.000
_cell.length_b   1.000
_cell.length_c   1.000
_cell.angle_alpha   90.00
_cell.angle_beta   90.00
_cell.angle_gamma   90.00
#
_symmetry.space_group_name_H-M   'P 1'
#
loop_
_entity.id
_entity.type
_entity.pdbx_description
1 polymer ?
#
loop_
_entity_poly.entity_id
_entity_poly.type
_entity_poly.pdbx_seq_one_letter_code
_entity_poly.pdbx_strand_id
1 'polypeptide(L)'
;MKYDDAEYYFLDFETDLPNENGGRHIGLFLEWAILRGLAGEEFAGDAGALRAGAATGLELLFDRCDGKLLDDDLNEEGNAFAAACYERFVLRDFIEAMNCPADASVDAIFGADLTPQRHARVLWQLDRRYAEWRRGFGFPARAAMLERLVGTLQPALDAARFPRVAPSVWSQTADVASFERTLGDAVQRVDLHAVDDPEWFHGVRLECTLHVPALYEAIVREKTEDQGEVTSLQCSAELPFARLADGWTGPVQDYRRDQAGFWVFREDDLAPLLAWLAARMETFVLPLLRGLDGIDGLALAHGARPMSASPLHLPHDPYPALLAAEMARHPRLRGLLDETEAAILALAPRARSRDQAGALALIPRLRDRARGWMP
;
A
#
# COMPACT_ATOMS: atom_id res chain seq x y z
N MET A 1 -27.12 0.56 21.35
CA MET A 1 -27.39 -0.58 20.44
C MET A 1 -27.19 -1.85 21.25
N LYS A 2 -27.99 -2.90 21.02
CA LYS A 2 -27.76 -4.22 21.63
C LYS A 2 -27.30 -5.18 20.54
N TYR A 3 -26.15 -5.80 20.73
CA TYR A 3 -25.59 -6.81 19.83
C TYR A 3 -26.06 -8.21 20.17
N ASP A 4 -26.17 -8.52 21.46
CA ASP A 4 -26.57 -9.86 21.91
C ASP A 4 -27.14 -9.84 23.32
N ASP A 5 -27.85 -10.91 23.67
CA ASP A 5 -28.49 -11.10 24.96
C ASP A 5 -28.46 -12.58 25.33
N ALA A 6 -27.74 -12.93 26.40
CA ALA A 6 -27.70 -14.30 26.90
C ALA A 6 -29.11 -14.83 27.20
N GLU A 7 -30.08 -13.94 27.48
CA GLU A 7 -31.45 -14.34 27.77
C GLU A 7 -32.16 -15.07 26.62
N TYR A 8 -31.75 -14.81 25.37
CA TYR A 8 -32.35 -15.48 24.21
C TYR A 8 -32.04 -16.97 24.14
N TYR A 9 -30.94 -17.41 24.74
CA TYR A 9 -30.44 -18.78 24.57
C TYR A 9 -30.88 -19.73 25.67
N PHE A 10 -31.14 -19.26 26.89
CA PHE A 10 -31.55 -20.17 27.97
C PHE A 10 -32.97 -20.72 27.79
N LEU A 11 -33.85 -19.99 27.07
CA LEU A 11 -35.21 -20.45 26.77
C LEU A 11 -35.23 -21.65 25.80
N ASP A 12 -34.12 -21.87 25.10
CA ASP A 12 -33.94 -22.98 24.15
C ASP A 12 -33.29 -24.22 24.80
N PHE A 13 -32.91 -24.15 26.09
CA PHE A 13 -32.36 -25.32 26.78
C PHE A 13 -33.45 -26.32 27.15
N GLU A 14 -33.25 -27.59 26.79
CA GLU A 14 -34.16 -28.69 27.11
C GLU A 14 -33.79 -29.40 28.43
N THR A 15 -32.66 -29.03 29.04
CA THR A 15 -32.10 -29.59 30.28
C THR A 15 -31.78 -28.49 31.30
N ASP A 16 -31.45 -28.89 32.54
CA ASP A 16 -31.09 -28.00 33.66
C ASP A 16 -29.66 -27.41 33.52
N LEU A 17 -29.28 -26.95 32.32
CA LEU A 17 -28.00 -26.25 32.14
C LEU A 17 -28.01 -24.89 32.87
N PRO A 18 -26.89 -24.46 33.47
CA PRO A 18 -26.76 -23.11 34.00
C PRO A 18 -27.05 -22.07 32.92
N ASN A 19 -27.84 -21.04 33.26
CA ASN A 19 -28.24 -19.98 32.33
C ASN A 19 -27.02 -19.25 31.74
N GLU A 20 -25.93 -19.15 32.51
CA GLU A 20 -24.67 -18.55 32.10
C GLU A 20 -24.07 -19.22 30.86
N ASN A 21 -24.39 -20.50 30.62
CA ASN A 21 -23.93 -21.17 29.41
C ASN A 21 -24.45 -20.48 28.14
N GLY A 22 -25.65 -19.88 28.17
CA GLY A 22 -26.21 -19.11 27.06
C GLY A 22 -25.41 -17.85 26.70
N GLY A 23 -24.60 -17.34 27.64
CA GLY A 23 -23.73 -16.16 27.42
C GLY A 23 -22.30 -16.50 27.00
N ARG A 24 -21.93 -17.77 26.81
CA ARG A 24 -20.52 -18.17 26.60
C ARG A 24 -19.86 -17.54 25.38
N HIS A 25 -20.53 -17.52 24.24
CA HIS A 25 -19.99 -16.90 23.02
C HIS A 25 -19.86 -15.39 23.16
N ILE A 26 -20.80 -14.75 23.86
CA ILE A 26 -20.79 -13.32 24.18
C ILE A 26 -19.59 -13.00 25.08
N GLY A 27 -19.41 -13.77 26.16
CA GLY A 27 -18.30 -13.61 27.09
C GLY A 27 -16.94 -13.81 26.43
N LEU A 28 -16.81 -14.79 25.51
CA LEU A 28 -15.59 -15.00 24.72
C LEU A 28 -15.29 -13.81 23.80
N PHE A 29 -16.32 -13.20 23.19
CA PHE A 29 -16.15 -12.00 22.39
C PHE A 29 -15.69 -10.81 23.24
N LEU A 30 -16.32 -10.60 24.41
CA LEU A 30 -15.96 -9.54 25.35
C LEU A 30 -14.52 -9.71 25.86
N GLU A 31 -14.13 -10.92 26.27
CA GLU A 31 -12.74 -11.23 26.65
C GLU A 31 -11.77 -10.85 25.53
N TRP A 32 -12.05 -11.30 24.30
CA TRP A 32 -11.21 -11.00 23.15
C TRP A 32 -11.11 -9.49 22.90
N ALA A 33 -12.23 -8.76 22.98
CA ALA A 33 -12.26 -7.32 22.80
C ALA A 33 -11.41 -6.59 23.85
N ILE A 34 -11.52 -6.97 25.13
CA ILE A 34 -10.69 -6.43 26.21
C ILE A 34 -9.20 -6.70 25.95
N LEU A 35 -8.84 -7.94 25.57
CA LEU A 35 -7.46 -8.33 25.29
C LEU A 35 -6.85 -7.62 24.07
N ARG A 36 -7.68 -7.06 23.18
CA ARG A 36 -7.29 -6.31 21.98
C ARG A 36 -7.44 -4.79 22.14
N GLY A 37 -7.90 -4.30 23.28
CA GLY A 37 -8.11 -2.88 23.52
C GLY A 37 -9.30 -2.30 22.74
N LEU A 38 -10.31 -3.12 22.47
CA LEU A 38 -11.55 -2.75 21.76
C LEU A 38 -12.75 -2.53 22.69
N ALA A 39 -12.61 -2.89 23.96
CA ALA A 39 -13.65 -2.68 24.97
C ALA A 39 -13.74 -1.21 25.40
N GLY A 40 -14.88 -0.86 26.00
CA GLY A 40 -15.14 0.46 26.60
C GLY A 40 -14.19 0.76 27.78
N GLU A 41 -14.13 2.03 28.18
CA GLU A 41 -13.23 2.50 29.24
C GLU A 41 -13.46 1.82 30.60
N GLU A 42 -14.67 1.34 30.86
CA GLU A 42 -15.03 0.59 32.07
C GLU A 42 -14.30 -0.74 32.23
N PHE A 43 -13.67 -1.25 31.16
CA PHE A 43 -12.81 -2.43 31.18
C PHE A 43 -11.31 -2.10 31.23
N ALA A 44 -10.95 -0.83 31.43
CA ALA A 44 -9.57 -0.35 31.52
C ALA A 44 -8.86 -0.90 32.78
N GLY A 45 -8.40 -2.14 32.71
CA GLY A 45 -7.71 -2.82 33.80
C GLY A 45 -7.88 -4.34 33.79
N ASP A 46 -8.93 -4.84 33.14
CA ASP A 46 -9.29 -6.26 33.22
C ASP A 46 -8.41 -7.17 32.38
N ALA A 47 -7.69 -6.62 31.40
CA ALA A 47 -6.76 -7.38 30.56
C ALA A 47 -5.68 -8.10 31.38
N GLY A 48 -5.29 -7.58 32.55
CA GLY A 48 -4.35 -8.26 33.45
C GLY A 48 -4.95 -9.51 34.09
N ALA A 49 -6.19 -9.41 34.61
CA ALA A 49 -6.91 -10.50 35.25
C ALA A 49 -7.25 -11.62 34.25
N LEU A 50 -7.70 -11.25 33.05
CA LEU A 50 -7.98 -12.20 31.97
C LEU A 50 -6.72 -12.98 31.55
N ARG A 51 -5.58 -12.30 31.34
CA ARG A 51 -4.31 -12.97 31.00
C ARG A 51 -3.80 -13.91 32.10
N ALA A 52 -4.08 -13.59 33.36
CA ALA A 52 -3.72 -14.42 34.49
C ALA A 52 -4.72 -15.58 34.73
N GLY A 53 -5.84 -15.62 34.02
CA GLY A 53 -6.94 -16.56 34.27
C GLY A 53 -7.65 -16.33 35.61
N ALA A 54 -7.51 -15.13 36.19
CA ALA A 54 -8.13 -14.75 37.46
C ALA A 54 -9.59 -14.28 37.29
N ALA A 55 -9.98 -14.00 36.06
CA ALA A 55 -11.35 -13.73 35.63
C ALA A 55 -11.54 -14.30 34.21
N THR A 56 -12.78 -14.56 33.83
CA THR A 56 -13.19 -14.95 32.49
C THR A 56 -14.07 -13.88 31.86
N GLY A 57 -14.15 -13.84 30.53
CA GLY A 57 -15.07 -12.93 29.86
C GLY A 57 -16.55 -13.19 30.19
N LEU A 58 -16.89 -14.44 30.52
CA LEU A 58 -18.24 -14.80 30.93
C LEU A 58 -18.60 -14.21 32.30
N GLU A 59 -17.69 -14.29 33.27
CA GLU A 59 -17.87 -13.65 34.58
C GLU A 59 -18.03 -12.13 34.41
N LEU A 60 -17.16 -11.49 33.62
CA LEU A 60 -17.25 -10.04 33.36
C LEU A 60 -18.57 -9.66 32.68
N LEU A 61 -19.06 -10.48 31.74
CA LEU A 61 -20.32 -10.25 31.05
C LEU A 61 -21.50 -10.23 32.03
N PHE A 62 -21.58 -11.20 32.93
CA PHE A 62 -22.69 -11.28 33.89
C PHE A 62 -22.54 -10.26 35.03
N ASP A 63 -21.31 -10.04 35.51
CA ASP A 63 -21.05 -9.13 36.64
C ASP A 63 -21.22 -7.65 36.26
N ARG A 64 -20.91 -7.28 35.01
CA ARG A 64 -20.87 -5.87 34.57
C ARG A 64 -21.88 -5.52 33.49
N CYS A 65 -22.27 -6.48 32.66
CA CYS A 65 -23.08 -6.23 31.47
C CYS A 65 -24.47 -6.87 31.56
N ASP A 66 -24.86 -7.43 32.72
CA ASP A 66 -26.16 -8.10 32.93
C ASP A 66 -26.45 -9.20 31.88
N GLY A 67 -25.39 -9.92 31.45
CA GLY A 67 -25.50 -10.97 30.43
C GLY A 67 -25.69 -10.47 29.00
N LYS A 68 -25.61 -9.16 28.76
CA LYS A 68 -25.88 -8.50 27.48
C LYS A 68 -24.62 -7.87 26.90
N LEU A 69 -24.53 -7.82 25.57
CA LEU A 69 -23.50 -7.04 24.89
C LEU A 69 -24.14 -5.82 24.22
N LEU A 70 -23.81 -4.65 24.71
CA LEU A 70 -24.26 -3.35 24.27
C LEU A 70 -23.13 -2.57 23.58
N ASP A 71 -23.47 -1.46 22.94
CA ASP A 71 -22.47 -0.56 22.36
C ASP A 71 -21.64 0.19 23.40
N ASP A 72 -22.19 0.44 24.58
CA ASP A 72 -21.47 1.07 25.69
C ASP A 72 -20.30 0.19 26.20
N ASP A 73 -20.37 -1.13 26.00
CA ASP A 73 -19.33 -2.08 26.44
C ASP A 73 -18.08 -2.05 25.54
N LEU A 74 -18.13 -1.33 24.41
CA LEU A 74 -17.11 -1.28 23.38
C LEU A 74 -16.67 0.17 23.09
N ASN A 75 -15.44 0.36 22.63
CA ASN A 75 -15.02 1.65 22.08
C ASN A 75 -15.49 1.81 20.62
N GLU A 76 -15.17 2.94 19.98
CA GLU A 76 -15.61 3.23 18.61
C GLU A 76 -15.15 2.17 17.59
N GLU A 77 -13.89 1.72 17.65
CA GLU A 77 -13.35 0.67 16.76
C GLU A 77 -14.01 -0.69 17.06
N GLY A 78 -14.21 -1.02 18.34
CA GLY A 78 -14.90 -2.23 18.78
C GLY A 78 -16.35 -2.29 18.29
N ASN A 79 -17.09 -1.19 18.43
CA ASN A 79 -18.47 -1.05 17.95
C ASN A 79 -18.58 -1.22 16.43
N ALA A 80 -17.65 -0.62 15.70
CA ALA A 80 -17.62 -0.75 14.25
C ALA A 80 -17.32 -2.19 13.80
N PHE A 81 -16.40 -2.88 14.49
CA PHE A 81 -16.12 -4.29 14.22
C PHE A 81 -17.32 -5.17 14.56
N ALA A 82 -17.93 -4.97 15.73
CA ALA A 82 -19.10 -5.71 16.17
C ALA A 82 -20.27 -5.56 15.19
N ALA A 83 -20.57 -4.33 14.74
CA ALA A 83 -21.62 -4.09 13.75
C ALA A 83 -21.40 -4.81 12.41
N ALA A 84 -20.14 -5.02 12.01
CA ALA A 84 -19.81 -5.68 10.74
C ALA A 84 -19.75 -7.22 10.84
N CYS A 85 -19.39 -7.75 12.01
CA CYS A 85 -18.98 -9.14 12.16
C CYS A 85 -19.80 -9.95 13.18
N TYR A 86 -20.40 -9.31 14.17
CA TYR A 86 -20.92 -10.00 15.36
C TYR A 86 -22.01 -11.02 15.01
N GLU A 87 -23.17 -10.54 14.52
CA GLU A 87 -24.33 -11.38 14.18
C GLU A 87 -23.98 -12.47 13.15
N ARG A 88 -23.06 -12.17 12.23
CA ARG A 88 -22.75 -13.07 11.11
C ARG A 88 -21.82 -14.21 11.50
N PHE A 89 -20.93 -13.99 12.46
CA PHE A 89 -19.78 -14.86 12.66
C PHE A 89 -19.60 -15.36 14.08
N VAL A 90 -19.91 -14.58 15.12
CA VAL A 90 -19.47 -14.90 16.50
C VAL A 90 -20.08 -16.21 17.00
N LEU A 91 -21.40 -16.36 16.93
CA LEU A 91 -22.07 -17.60 17.35
C LEU A 91 -21.65 -18.80 16.49
N ARG A 92 -21.52 -18.61 15.17
CA ARG A 92 -21.13 -19.70 14.26
C ARG A 92 -19.70 -20.18 14.53
N ASP A 93 -18.76 -19.25 14.67
CA ASP A 93 -17.34 -19.53 14.90
C ASP A 93 -17.15 -20.17 16.31
N PHE A 94 -18.02 -19.83 17.29
CA PHE A 94 -18.14 -20.53 18.58
C PHE A 94 -18.63 -21.98 18.42
N ILE A 95 -19.74 -22.21 17.73
CA ILE A 95 -20.29 -23.57 17.48
C ILE A 95 -19.24 -24.44 16.79
N GLU A 96 -18.56 -23.90 15.77
CA GLU A 96 -17.48 -24.61 15.07
C GLU A 96 -16.33 -24.97 16.03
N ALA A 97 -15.96 -24.06 16.93
CA ALA A 97 -14.89 -24.32 17.91
C ALA A 97 -15.28 -25.40 18.93
N MET A 98 -16.57 -25.54 19.27
CA MET A 98 -17.02 -26.62 20.16
C MET A 98 -16.81 -27.99 19.51
N ASN A 99 -16.83 -28.08 18.18
CA ASN A 99 -16.55 -29.30 17.42
C ASN A 99 -17.39 -30.50 17.92
N CYS A 100 -18.66 -30.25 18.20
CA CYS A 100 -19.64 -31.27 18.55
C CYS A 100 -20.08 -32.05 17.28
N PRO A 101 -20.67 -33.25 17.42
CA PRO A 101 -21.30 -33.95 16.30
C PRO A 101 -22.30 -33.07 15.55
N ALA A 102 -22.48 -33.32 14.25
CA ALA A 102 -23.34 -32.49 13.40
C ALA A 102 -24.83 -32.48 13.80
N ASP A 103 -25.26 -33.50 14.56
CA ASP A 103 -26.60 -33.68 15.12
C ASP A 103 -26.69 -33.34 16.61
N ALA A 104 -25.66 -32.67 17.18
CA ALA A 104 -25.68 -32.24 18.57
C ALA A 104 -26.83 -31.26 18.85
N SER A 105 -27.53 -31.47 19.96
CA SER A 105 -28.54 -30.53 20.45
C SER A 105 -27.89 -29.21 20.90
N VAL A 106 -28.71 -28.17 21.06
CA VAL A 106 -28.30 -26.88 21.63
C VAL A 106 -27.63 -27.10 22.99
N ASP A 107 -28.23 -27.90 23.85
CA ASP A 107 -27.69 -28.27 25.16
C ASP A 107 -26.31 -28.93 25.08
N ALA A 108 -26.10 -29.82 24.11
CA ALA A 108 -24.81 -30.48 23.94
C ALA A 108 -23.72 -29.51 23.47
N ILE A 109 -24.08 -28.48 22.70
CA ILE A 109 -23.14 -27.45 22.24
C ILE A 109 -22.81 -26.49 23.39
N PHE A 110 -23.82 -25.92 24.05
CA PHE A 110 -23.64 -24.93 25.10
C PHE A 110 -23.17 -25.55 26.42
N GLY A 111 -23.48 -26.82 26.67
CA GLY A 111 -22.97 -27.60 27.80
C GLY A 111 -21.60 -28.23 27.58
N ALA A 112 -21.02 -28.14 26.37
CA ALA A 112 -19.69 -28.68 26.10
C ALA A 112 -18.61 -27.98 26.95
N ASP A 113 -17.60 -28.72 27.41
CA ASP A 113 -16.49 -28.12 28.15
C ASP A 113 -15.70 -27.13 27.28
N LEU A 114 -15.51 -25.91 27.79
CA LEU A 114 -14.64 -24.92 27.17
C LEU A 114 -13.17 -25.23 27.53
N THR A 115 -12.61 -26.23 26.88
CA THR A 115 -11.18 -26.57 27.05
C THR A 115 -10.29 -25.42 26.57
N PRO A 116 -9.04 -25.31 27.05
CA PRO A 116 -8.10 -24.28 26.59
C PRO A 116 -7.91 -24.27 25.07
N GLN A 117 -8.01 -25.43 24.41
CA GLN A 117 -7.91 -25.54 22.95
C GLN A 117 -9.13 -24.94 22.23
N ARG A 118 -10.34 -25.17 22.76
CA ARG A 118 -11.58 -24.62 22.20
C ARG A 118 -11.64 -23.10 22.40
N HIS A 119 -11.27 -22.64 23.61
CA HIS A 119 -11.11 -21.21 23.93
C HIS A 119 -10.15 -20.52 22.95
N ALA A 120 -8.90 -21.02 22.84
CA ALA A 120 -7.90 -20.46 21.94
C ALA A 120 -8.37 -20.46 20.47
N ARG A 121 -9.15 -21.45 20.05
CA ARG A 121 -9.71 -21.51 18.69
C ARG A 121 -10.73 -20.42 18.43
N VAL A 122 -11.59 -20.06 19.39
CA VAL A 122 -12.54 -18.94 19.23
C VAL A 122 -11.78 -17.62 19.10
N LEU A 123 -10.85 -17.35 20.02
CA LEU A 123 -10.05 -16.11 20.01
C LEU A 123 -9.24 -15.97 18.71
N TRP A 124 -8.66 -17.08 18.23
CA TRP A 124 -7.93 -17.10 16.95
C TRP A 124 -8.83 -16.79 15.75
N GLN A 125 -10.07 -17.31 15.74
CA GLN A 125 -11.04 -16.99 14.68
C GLN A 125 -11.39 -15.50 14.70
N LEU A 126 -11.65 -14.93 15.88
CA LEU A 126 -11.90 -13.50 16.05
C LEU A 126 -10.73 -12.64 15.58
N ASP A 127 -9.48 -13.01 15.92
CA ASP A 127 -8.29 -12.34 15.41
C ASP A 127 -8.22 -12.33 13.88
N ARG A 128 -8.53 -13.46 13.25
CA ARG A 128 -8.56 -13.55 11.78
C ARG A 128 -9.63 -12.63 11.19
N ARG A 129 -10.85 -12.65 11.73
CA ARG A 129 -11.96 -11.78 11.28
C ARG A 129 -11.62 -10.31 11.45
N TYR A 130 -11.07 -9.96 12.59
CA TYR A 130 -10.66 -8.60 12.89
C TYR A 130 -9.53 -8.13 11.97
N ALA A 131 -8.54 -8.98 11.70
CA ALA A 131 -7.49 -8.67 10.73
C ALA A 131 -8.04 -8.51 9.30
N GLU A 132 -9.00 -9.34 8.89
CA GLU A 132 -9.68 -9.22 7.59
C GLU A 132 -10.52 -7.93 7.52
N TRP A 133 -11.32 -7.65 8.55
CA TRP A 133 -12.16 -6.46 8.63
C TRP A 133 -11.32 -5.18 8.70
N ARG A 134 -10.22 -5.17 9.46
CA ARG A 134 -9.28 -4.04 9.52
C ARG A 134 -8.58 -3.74 8.20
N ARG A 135 -8.54 -4.69 7.26
CA ARG A 135 -8.09 -4.41 5.89
C ARG A 135 -9.14 -3.67 5.06
N GLY A 136 -10.37 -3.52 5.55
CA GLY A 136 -11.45 -2.79 4.89
C GLY A 136 -12.03 -1.61 5.68
N PHE A 137 -11.77 -1.51 6.99
CA PHE A 137 -12.36 -0.48 7.86
C PHE A 137 -11.31 0.52 8.38
N GLY A 138 -11.60 1.82 8.32
CA GLY A 138 -10.70 2.90 8.77
C GLY A 138 -9.85 3.54 7.67
N PHE A 139 -10.19 3.25 6.42
CA PHE A 139 -9.52 3.75 5.25
C PHE A 139 -10.26 4.94 4.64
N PRO A 140 -9.63 6.12 4.50
CA PRO A 140 -10.24 7.20 3.74
C PRO A 140 -10.54 6.72 2.32
N ALA A 141 -11.76 6.99 1.82
CA ALA A 141 -12.11 6.67 0.44
C ALA A 141 -11.12 7.32 -0.53
N ARG A 142 -10.84 6.70 -1.68
CA ARG A 142 -9.86 7.23 -2.65
C ARG A 142 -10.09 8.70 -3.02
N ALA A 143 -11.36 9.12 -3.12
CA ALA A 143 -11.72 10.51 -3.36
C ALA A 143 -11.23 11.45 -2.23
N ALA A 144 -11.48 11.08 -0.98
CA ALA A 144 -11.07 11.86 0.19
C ALA A 144 -9.54 11.89 0.36
N MET A 145 -8.86 10.77 0.11
CA MET A 145 -7.40 10.72 0.06
C MET A 145 -6.84 11.65 -1.01
N LEU A 146 -7.41 11.61 -2.23
CA LEU A 146 -6.96 12.45 -3.32
C LEU A 146 -7.15 13.93 -3.01
N GLU A 147 -8.28 14.33 -2.44
CA GLU A 147 -8.53 15.71 -2.06
C GLU A 147 -7.49 16.23 -1.06
N ARG A 148 -7.12 15.42 -0.05
CA ARG A 148 -6.09 15.79 0.93
C ARG A 148 -4.70 15.83 0.33
N LEU A 149 -4.37 14.87 -0.54
CA LEU A 149 -3.10 14.82 -1.26
C LEU A 149 -2.94 16.05 -2.17
N VAL A 150 -3.97 16.38 -2.93
CA VAL A 150 -4.03 17.59 -3.75
C VAL A 150 -3.92 18.83 -2.87
N GLY A 151 -4.75 18.96 -1.83
CA GLY A 151 -4.72 20.12 -0.93
C GLY A 151 -3.35 20.36 -0.28
N THR A 152 -2.60 19.28 -0.05
CA THR A 152 -1.24 19.33 0.51
C THR A 152 -0.20 19.75 -0.51
N LEU A 153 -0.23 19.19 -1.73
CA LEU A 153 0.84 19.37 -2.71
C LEU A 153 0.59 20.50 -3.72
N GLN A 154 -0.67 20.90 -3.92
CA GLN A 154 -1.08 21.96 -4.84
C GLN A 154 -0.31 23.27 -4.63
N PRO A 155 -0.11 23.79 -3.39
CA PRO A 155 0.59 25.06 -3.20
C PRO A 155 2.02 25.05 -3.76
N ALA A 156 2.75 23.95 -3.56
CA ALA A 156 4.11 23.80 -4.07
C ALA A 156 4.13 23.65 -5.61
N LEU A 157 3.16 22.92 -6.17
CA LEU A 157 2.99 22.76 -7.62
C LEU A 157 2.62 24.08 -8.30
N ASP A 158 1.70 24.86 -7.72
CA ASP A 158 1.31 26.19 -8.20
C ASP A 158 2.49 27.16 -8.17
N ALA A 159 3.25 27.18 -7.07
CA ALA A 159 4.46 27.99 -6.96
C ALA A 159 5.50 27.61 -8.04
N ALA A 160 5.57 26.34 -8.41
CA ALA A 160 6.39 25.82 -9.49
C ALA A 160 5.75 25.94 -10.89
N ARG A 161 4.55 26.52 -11.01
CA ARG A 161 3.80 26.72 -12.27
C ARG A 161 3.41 25.41 -12.97
N PHE A 162 2.96 24.42 -12.20
CA PHE A 162 2.35 23.20 -12.71
C PHE A 162 0.81 23.32 -12.66
N PRO A 163 0.15 23.87 -13.70
CA PRO A 163 -1.31 23.95 -13.74
C PRO A 163 -1.95 22.57 -13.71
N ARG A 164 -3.15 22.49 -13.10
CA ARG A 164 -3.97 21.29 -13.11
C ARG A 164 -4.51 21.04 -14.52
N VAL A 165 -4.43 19.78 -14.96
CA VAL A 165 -4.92 19.32 -16.27
C VAL A 165 -5.87 18.15 -16.11
N ALA A 166 -6.53 17.75 -17.20
CA ALA A 166 -7.31 16.52 -17.22
C ALA A 166 -6.42 15.31 -16.88
N PRO A 167 -6.93 14.30 -16.15
CA PRO A 167 -6.18 13.09 -15.83
C PRO A 167 -5.60 12.42 -17.08
N SER A 168 -4.36 11.93 -16.98
CA SER A 168 -3.63 11.24 -18.07
C SER A 168 -4.17 9.84 -18.31
N VAL A 169 -4.69 9.23 -17.25
CA VAL A 169 -5.12 7.85 -17.22
C VAL A 169 -6.48 7.78 -16.53
N TRP A 170 -7.39 7.03 -17.13
CA TRP A 170 -8.63 6.64 -16.48
C TRP A 170 -8.43 5.31 -15.74
N SER A 171 -8.92 5.23 -14.50
CA SER A 171 -8.87 4.01 -13.69
C SER A 171 -10.20 3.78 -12.99
N GLN A 172 -10.60 2.52 -12.84
CA GLN A 172 -11.76 2.12 -12.03
C GLN A 172 -11.41 2.03 -10.54
N THR A 173 -10.13 1.80 -10.23
CA THR A 173 -9.63 1.52 -8.88
C THR A 173 -8.87 2.70 -8.28
N ALA A 174 -8.58 3.73 -9.08
CA ALA A 174 -7.81 4.89 -8.65
C ALA A 174 -8.47 6.19 -9.09
N ASP A 175 -8.49 7.17 -8.19
CA ASP A 175 -8.77 8.55 -8.54
C ASP A 175 -7.43 9.26 -8.78
N VAL A 176 -7.37 10.10 -9.82
CA VAL A 176 -6.13 10.73 -10.27
C VAL A 176 -6.31 12.24 -10.41
N ALA A 177 -5.36 13.00 -9.90
CA ALA A 177 -5.19 14.42 -10.19
C ALA A 177 -3.85 14.64 -10.89
N SER A 178 -3.89 15.34 -12.02
CA SER A 178 -2.72 15.55 -12.86
C SER A 178 -2.34 17.02 -12.96
N PHE A 179 -1.03 17.25 -12.97
CA PHE A 179 -0.43 18.57 -13.12
C PHE A 179 0.64 18.51 -14.18
N GLU A 180 0.64 19.46 -15.10
CA GLU A 180 1.53 19.43 -16.26
C GLU A 180 2.13 20.81 -16.53
N ARG A 181 3.42 20.82 -16.88
CA ARG A 181 4.10 22.03 -17.32
C ARG A 181 5.01 21.69 -18.50
N THR A 182 4.98 22.54 -19.52
CA THR A 182 5.95 22.50 -20.62
C THR A 182 7.12 23.42 -20.29
N LEU A 183 8.34 22.91 -20.43
CA LEU A 183 9.57 23.66 -20.25
C LEU A 183 10.53 23.26 -21.38
N GLY A 184 10.89 24.20 -22.25
CA GLY A 184 11.67 23.88 -23.44
C GLY A 184 10.90 22.94 -24.38
N ASP A 185 11.52 21.83 -24.76
CA ASP A 185 10.92 20.74 -25.53
C ASP A 185 10.38 19.60 -24.65
N ALA A 186 10.54 19.70 -23.33
CA ALA A 186 10.06 18.74 -22.36
C ALA A 186 8.66 19.08 -21.83
N VAL A 187 7.80 18.07 -21.77
CA VAL A 187 6.56 18.09 -20.98
C VAL A 187 6.81 17.33 -19.70
N GLN A 188 6.68 18.02 -18.56
CA GLN A 188 6.82 17.45 -17.23
C GLN A 188 5.45 17.26 -16.62
N ARG A 189 5.19 16.08 -16.06
CA ARG A 189 3.91 15.76 -15.45
C ARG A 189 4.09 15.20 -14.06
N VAL A 190 3.21 15.61 -13.16
CA VAL A 190 3.07 15.06 -11.81
C VAL A 190 1.65 14.52 -11.67
N ASP A 191 1.53 13.20 -11.53
CA ASP A 191 0.27 12.51 -11.32
C ASP A 191 0.17 12.06 -9.86
N LEU A 192 -0.92 12.45 -9.21
CA LEU A 192 -1.27 12.11 -7.84
C LEU A 192 -2.39 11.08 -7.88
N HIS A 193 -2.13 9.89 -7.36
CA HIS A 193 -3.10 8.79 -7.33
C HIS A 193 -3.52 8.51 -5.90
N ALA A 194 -4.81 8.24 -5.71
CA ALA A 194 -5.34 7.62 -4.51
C ALA A 194 -6.09 6.34 -4.91
N VAL A 195 -5.89 5.26 -4.16
CA VAL A 195 -6.41 3.93 -4.47
C VAL A 195 -7.01 3.35 -3.20
N ASP A 196 -8.22 2.81 -3.30
CA ASP A 196 -8.93 2.17 -2.20
C ASP A 196 -9.36 0.74 -2.55
N ASP A 197 -8.44 -0.01 -3.16
CA ASP A 197 -8.65 -1.41 -3.50
C ASP A 197 -8.07 -2.32 -2.40
N PRO A 198 -8.91 -2.96 -1.56
CA PRO A 198 -8.44 -3.78 -0.45
C PRO A 198 -7.76 -5.08 -0.91
N GLU A 199 -7.92 -5.50 -2.17
CA GLU A 199 -7.23 -6.66 -2.73
C GLU A 199 -5.85 -6.30 -3.29
N TRP A 200 -5.64 -5.06 -3.74
CA TRP A 200 -4.45 -4.64 -4.48
C TRP A 200 -3.58 -3.62 -3.74
N PHE A 201 -4.15 -2.47 -3.39
CA PHE A 201 -3.41 -1.34 -2.86
C PHE A 201 -4.38 -0.36 -2.21
N HIS A 202 -4.14 -0.06 -0.93
CA HIS A 202 -4.80 1.03 -0.24
C HIS A 202 -3.78 2.12 0.12
N GLY A 203 -3.91 3.30 -0.47
CA GLY A 203 -3.02 4.41 -0.19
C GLY A 203 -2.86 5.39 -1.33
N VAL A 204 -1.68 6.01 -1.41
CA VAL A 204 -1.38 7.06 -2.39
C VAL A 204 -0.11 6.79 -3.18
N ARG A 205 -0.07 7.26 -4.42
CA ARG A 205 1.10 7.18 -5.29
C ARG A 205 1.33 8.51 -5.97
N LEU A 206 2.60 8.85 -6.16
CA LEU A 206 3.03 10.05 -6.86
C LEU A 206 3.96 9.64 -7.98
N GLU A 207 3.57 9.95 -9.21
CA GLU A 207 4.35 9.68 -10.41
C GLU A 207 4.84 11.00 -10.99
N CYS A 208 6.13 11.05 -11.34
CA CYS A 208 6.71 12.19 -12.04
C CYS A 208 7.29 11.71 -13.35
N THR A 209 6.68 12.09 -14.46
CA THR A 209 7.08 11.67 -15.80
C THR A 209 7.54 12.85 -16.63
N LEU A 210 8.42 12.56 -17.58
CA LEU A 210 8.99 13.52 -18.50
C LEU A 210 8.85 12.98 -19.92
N HIS A 211 8.24 13.76 -20.79
CA HIS A 211 8.13 13.48 -22.20
C HIS A 211 8.95 14.50 -23.00
N VAL A 212 9.99 14.02 -23.65
CA VAL A 212 10.82 14.78 -24.59
C VAL A 212 10.64 14.10 -25.95
N PRO A 213 9.89 14.69 -26.90
CA PRO A 213 9.45 14.00 -28.10
C PRO A 213 10.59 13.33 -28.90
N ALA A 214 11.69 14.04 -29.13
CA ALA A 214 12.82 13.51 -29.87
C ALA A 214 13.50 12.31 -29.18
N LEU A 215 13.61 12.35 -27.85
CA LEU A 215 14.15 11.23 -27.07
C LEU A 215 13.15 10.07 -27.05
N TYR A 216 11.86 10.35 -26.89
CA TYR A 216 10.80 9.34 -26.94
C TYR A 216 10.84 8.55 -28.26
N GLU A 217 10.87 9.24 -29.39
CA GLU A 217 10.96 8.63 -30.71
C GLU A 217 12.24 7.79 -30.88
N ALA A 218 13.38 8.26 -30.36
CA ALA A 218 14.62 7.51 -30.37
C ALA A 218 14.52 6.21 -29.54
N ILE A 219 13.93 6.26 -28.36
CA ILE A 219 13.70 5.08 -27.50
C ILE A 219 12.78 4.09 -28.22
N VAL A 220 11.65 4.54 -28.77
CA VAL A 220 10.72 3.67 -29.50
C VAL A 220 11.42 2.98 -30.66
N ARG A 221 12.19 3.73 -31.45
CA ARG A 221 12.92 3.18 -32.60
C ARG A 221 13.92 2.10 -32.19
N GLU A 222 14.79 2.39 -31.22
CA GLU A 222 15.84 1.46 -30.79
C GLU A 222 15.24 0.24 -30.08
N LYS A 223 14.23 0.42 -29.20
CA LYS A 223 13.54 -0.71 -28.57
C LYS A 223 12.81 -1.58 -29.61
N THR A 224 12.22 -0.98 -30.66
CA THR A 224 11.59 -1.75 -31.74
C THR A 224 12.63 -2.56 -32.52
N GLU A 225 13.79 -1.98 -32.81
CA GLU A 225 14.89 -2.67 -33.49
C GLU A 225 15.42 -3.85 -32.64
N ASP A 226 15.61 -3.64 -31.34
CA ASP A 226 16.19 -4.63 -30.44
C ASP A 226 15.20 -5.71 -29.99
N GLN A 227 13.90 -5.39 -29.95
CA GLN A 227 12.89 -6.22 -29.30
C GLN A 227 11.70 -6.59 -30.19
N GLY A 228 11.64 -6.08 -31.42
CA GLY A 228 10.59 -6.33 -32.41
C GLY A 228 9.36 -5.41 -32.31
N GLU A 229 8.84 -5.20 -31.10
CA GLU A 229 7.69 -4.31 -30.87
C GLU A 229 7.76 -3.68 -29.47
N VAL A 230 7.36 -2.40 -29.39
CA VAL A 230 7.22 -1.64 -28.15
C VAL A 230 5.74 -1.51 -27.80
N THR A 231 5.32 -2.20 -26.75
CA THR A 231 3.90 -2.27 -26.36
C THR A 231 3.55 -1.39 -25.15
N SER A 232 4.53 -0.78 -24.47
CA SER A 232 4.28 -0.13 -23.17
C SER A 232 5.25 1.01 -22.81
N LEU A 233 5.63 1.87 -23.75
CA LEU A 233 6.38 3.10 -23.42
C LEU A 233 5.39 4.25 -23.19
N GLN A 234 5.42 4.87 -22.01
CA GLN A 234 4.50 5.96 -21.65
C GLN A 234 5.16 7.34 -21.66
N CYS A 235 6.46 7.41 -21.36
CA CYS A 235 7.22 8.65 -21.28
C CYS A 235 8.68 8.44 -21.72
N SER A 236 9.45 9.53 -21.82
CA SER A 236 10.88 9.46 -22.12
C SER A 236 11.70 9.11 -20.89
N ALA A 237 11.30 9.59 -19.70
CA ALA A 237 11.93 9.30 -18.42
C ALA A 237 10.93 9.51 -17.28
N GLU A 238 11.20 8.87 -16.14
CA GLU A 238 10.41 9.01 -14.92
C GLU A 238 11.31 9.11 -13.69
N LEU A 239 10.78 9.71 -12.61
CA LEU A 239 11.40 9.63 -11.30
C LEU A 239 11.14 8.25 -10.69
N PRO A 240 12.16 7.40 -10.45
CA PRO A 240 11.95 6.09 -9.88
C PRO A 240 11.33 6.19 -8.48
N PHE A 241 10.31 5.37 -8.19
CA PHE A 241 9.66 5.39 -6.87
C PHE A 241 10.67 5.19 -5.72
N ALA A 242 11.64 4.28 -5.88
CA ALA A 242 12.68 4.06 -4.88
C ALA A 242 13.51 5.33 -4.58
N ARG A 243 13.66 6.23 -5.55
CA ARG A 243 14.32 7.54 -5.37
C ARG A 243 13.37 8.54 -4.75
N LEU A 244 12.11 8.53 -5.15
CA LEU A 244 11.09 9.39 -4.54
C LEU A 244 10.92 9.08 -3.04
N ALA A 245 10.76 7.81 -2.69
CA ALA A 245 10.49 7.31 -1.34
C ALA A 245 11.72 7.30 -0.41
N ASP A 246 12.92 7.63 -0.92
CA ASP A 246 14.14 7.64 -0.12
C ASP A 246 14.02 8.58 1.09
N GLY A 247 14.31 8.05 2.28
CA GLY A 247 14.16 8.74 3.57
C GLY A 247 12.76 8.65 4.20
N TRP A 248 11.78 8.02 3.56
CA TRP A 248 10.51 7.68 4.22
C TRP A 248 10.68 6.42 5.07
N THR A 249 10.25 6.47 6.34
CA THR A 249 10.35 5.35 7.28
C THR A 249 9.02 4.63 7.51
N GLY A 250 7.93 5.15 6.94
CA GLY A 250 6.63 4.52 7.00
C GLY A 250 6.47 3.41 5.95
N PRO A 251 5.27 2.83 5.86
CA PRO A 251 5.04 1.67 5.01
C PRO A 251 5.04 2.01 3.51
N VAL A 252 5.70 1.15 2.74
CA VAL A 252 5.73 1.15 1.26
C VAL A 252 5.58 -0.29 0.78
N GLN A 253 4.98 -0.51 -0.39
CA GLN A 253 5.00 -1.82 -1.04
C GLN A 253 5.36 -1.68 -2.52
N ASP A 254 6.26 -2.55 -2.94
CA ASP A 254 6.70 -2.73 -4.33
C ASP A 254 6.26 -4.14 -4.78
N TYR A 255 4.94 -4.37 -4.85
CA TYR A 255 4.38 -5.71 -5.11
C TYR A 255 4.52 -6.13 -6.59
N ARG A 256 4.42 -5.17 -7.50
CA ARG A 256 4.76 -5.30 -8.91
C ARG A 256 5.60 -4.08 -9.26
N ARG A 257 6.74 -4.32 -9.93
CA ARG A 257 7.81 -3.34 -10.22
C ARG A 257 7.36 -2.07 -10.96
N ASP A 258 6.08 -1.96 -11.30
CA ASP A 258 5.41 -0.92 -12.08
C ASP A 258 4.33 -0.13 -11.30
N GLN A 259 4.02 -0.49 -10.05
CA GLN A 259 2.94 0.17 -9.27
C GLN A 259 3.30 0.45 -7.80
N ALA A 260 4.58 0.72 -7.52
CA ALA A 260 5.01 1.03 -6.16
C ALA A 260 4.35 2.32 -5.62
N GLY A 261 3.97 2.30 -4.35
CA GLY A 261 3.21 3.39 -3.71
C GLY A 261 3.38 3.43 -2.20
N PHE A 262 2.89 4.52 -1.60
CA PHE A 262 2.87 4.73 -0.15
C PHE A 262 1.58 4.15 0.41
N TRP A 263 1.73 3.15 1.27
CA TRP A 263 0.58 2.51 1.89
C TRP A 263 0.04 3.38 3.01
N VAL A 264 -1.28 3.45 3.09
CA VAL A 264 -1.98 4.02 4.23
C VAL A 264 -2.67 2.84 4.88
N PHE A 265 -2.44 2.62 6.18
CA PHE A 265 -3.07 1.55 6.96
C PHE A 265 -4.11 2.08 7.96
N ARG A 266 -4.05 3.38 8.26
CA ARG A 266 -4.94 4.11 9.15
C ARG A 266 -5.12 5.52 8.64
N GLU A 267 -6.26 6.14 8.95
CA GLU A 267 -6.46 7.59 8.83
C GLU A 267 -5.31 8.39 9.48
N ASP A 268 -4.83 7.93 10.64
CA ASP A 268 -3.73 8.55 11.39
C ASP A 268 -2.39 8.53 10.63
N ASP A 269 -2.19 7.57 9.72
CA ASP A 269 -0.94 7.44 8.94
C ASP A 269 -0.87 8.47 7.80
N LEU A 270 -2.01 9.01 7.38
CA LEU A 270 -2.10 9.90 6.23
C LEU A 270 -1.45 11.26 6.54
N ALA A 271 -1.67 11.83 7.72
CA ALA A 271 -1.12 13.15 8.05
C ALA A 271 0.42 13.19 8.07
N PRO A 272 1.13 12.26 8.72
CA PRO A 272 2.60 12.18 8.65
C PRO A 272 3.11 11.97 7.22
N LEU A 273 2.45 11.11 6.44
CA LEU A 273 2.81 10.84 5.06
C LEU A 273 2.66 12.10 4.19
N LEU A 274 1.54 12.81 4.31
CA LEU A 274 1.27 14.04 3.55
C LEU A 274 2.28 15.14 3.91
N ALA A 275 2.59 15.32 5.20
CA ALA A 275 3.61 16.28 5.63
C ALA A 275 4.99 15.93 5.06
N TRP A 276 5.36 14.65 5.09
CA TRP A 276 6.62 14.18 4.50
C TRP A 276 6.65 14.38 2.98
N LEU A 277 5.57 14.05 2.26
CA LEU A 277 5.46 14.25 0.81
C LEU A 277 5.55 15.73 0.42
N ALA A 278 4.94 16.64 1.20
CA ALA A 278 5.05 18.07 0.99
C ALA A 278 6.52 18.53 1.07
N ALA A 279 7.22 18.12 2.14
CA ALA A 279 8.64 18.42 2.30
C ALA A 279 9.48 17.79 1.18
N ARG A 280 9.19 16.54 0.79
CA ARG A 280 9.89 15.83 -0.29
C ARG A 280 9.68 16.50 -1.64
N MET A 281 8.48 16.99 -1.91
CA MET A 281 8.14 17.73 -3.13
C MET A 281 9.00 18.98 -3.26
N GLU A 282 9.10 19.77 -2.19
CA GLU A 282 9.87 21.02 -2.20
C GLU A 282 11.39 20.81 -2.19
N THR A 283 11.88 19.82 -1.45
CA THR A 283 13.32 19.64 -1.22
C THR A 283 14.01 18.76 -2.25
N PHE A 284 13.26 17.92 -2.96
CA PHE A 284 13.84 16.95 -3.91
C PHE A 284 13.16 16.97 -5.28
N VAL A 285 11.84 16.77 -5.34
CA VAL A 285 11.14 16.56 -6.62
C VAL A 285 11.17 17.83 -7.48
N LEU A 286 10.70 18.97 -6.97
CA LEU A 286 10.66 20.22 -7.74
C LEU A 286 12.06 20.74 -8.10
N PRO A 287 13.07 20.73 -7.20
CA PRO A 287 14.44 21.08 -7.57
C PRO A 287 15.01 20.21 -8.69
N LEU A 288 14.75 18.89 -8.65
CA LEU A 288 15.17 17.97 -9.71
C LEU A 288 14.50 18.33 -11.04
N LEU A 289 13.16 18.46 -11.05
CA LEU A 289 12.40 18.76 -12.27
C LEU A 289 12.79 20.10 -12.92
N ARG A 290 13.23 21.11 -12.16
CA ARG A 290 13.68 22.39 -12.74
C ARG A 290 14.83 22.25 -13.74
N GLY A 291 15.70 21.26 -13.57
CA GLY A 291 16.84 21.02 -14.45
C GLY A 291 16.56 20.09 -15.64
N LEU A 292 15.31 19.65 -15.83
CA LEU A 292 14.94 18.65 -16.83
C LEU A 292 14.05 19.24 -17.93
N ASP A 293 14.56 20.26 -18.61
CA ASP A 293 13.86 21.04 -19.65
C ASP A 293 14.08 20.52 -21.08
N GLY A 294 14.79 19.41 -21.23
CA GLY A 294 15.06 18.77 -22.51
C GLY A 294 16.11 17.67 -22.43
N ILE A 295 16.65 17.31 -23.60
CA ILE A 295 17.64 16.23 -23.75
C ILE A 295 18.91 16.50 -22.93
N ASP A 296 19.45 17.72 -22.98
CA ASP A 296 20.69 18.06 -22.30
C ASP A 296 20.54 17.98 -20.77
N GLY A 297 19.43 18.49 -20.23
CA GLY A 297 19.08 18.40 -18.82
C GLY A 297 18.96 16.95 -18.32
N LEU A 298 18.27 16.11 -19.10
CA LEU A 298 18.17 14.67 -18.82
C LEU A 298 19.55 13.98 -18.87
N ALA A 299 20.36 14.26 -19.89
CA ALA A 299 21.69 13.70 -20.02
C ALA A 299 22.59 14.06 -18.83
N LEU A 300 22.54 15.31 -18.38
CA LEU A 300 23.26 15.76 -17.18
C LEU A 300 22.76 15.06 -15.91
N ALA A 301 21.45 14.90 -15.75
CA ALA A 301 20.88 14.20 -14.60
C ALA A 301 21.26 12.71 -14.55
N HIS A 302 21.39 12.05 -15.71
CA HIS A 302 21.90 10.69 -15.82
C HIS A 302 23.44 10.59 -15.68
N GLY A 303 24.16 11.69 -15.90
CA GLY A 303 25.61 11.77 -15.91
C GLY A 303 26.34 11.63 -14.57
N ALA A 304 25.66 11.20 -13.49
CA ALA A 304 26.24 11.00 -12.15
C ALA A 304 27.28 9.87 -12.12
N ARG A 305 28.32 9.96 -11.26
CA ARG A 305 29.38 8.93 -11.12
C ARG A 305 29.35 8.32 -9.72
N PRO A 306 29.06 7.02 -9.56
CA PRO A 306 28.59 6.08 -10.59
C PRO A 306 27.19 6.44 -11.13
N MET A 307 26.80 5.93 -12.30
CA MET A 307 25.49 6.18 -12.93
C MET A 307 24.34 5.81 -11.99
N SER A 308 24.54 4.79 -11.16
CA SER A 308 23.58 4.38 -10.15
C SER A 308 23.27 5.46 -9.13
N ALA A 309 24.12 6.48 -8.95
CA ALA A 309 23.87 7.62 -8.08
C ALA A 309 22.91 8.66 -8.70
N SER A 310 22.55 8.52 -9.98
CA SER A 310 21.58 9.42 -10.62
C SER A 310 20.22 9.33 -9.92
N PRO A 311 19.55 10.47 -9.70
CA PRO A 311 18.18 10.49 -9.19
C PRO A 311 17.17 9.88 -10.17
N LEU A 312 17.53 9.74 -11.45
CA LEU A 312 16.72 9.13 -12.50
C LEU A 312 17.21 7.72 -12.88
N HIS A 313 18.07 7.11 -12.06
CA HIS A 313 18.60 5.78 -12.38
C HIS A 313 17.51 4.71 -12.33
N LEU A 314 17.14 4.19 -13.51
CA LEU A 314 16.27 3.03 -13.68
C LEU A 314 17.13 1.82 -14.09
N PRO A 315 17.39 0.87 -13.18
CA PRO A 315 18.30 -0.24 -13.48
C PRO A 315 17.73 -1.20 -14.53
N HIS A 316 16.40 -1.29 -14.64
CA HIS A 316 15.71 -2.25 -15.51
C HIS A 316 15.42 -1.71 -16.91
N ASP A 317 15.53 -0.40 -17.15
CA ASP A 317 15.38 0.23 -18.46
C ASP A 317 16.47 1.29 -18.69
N PRO A 318 17.60 0.91 -19.32
CA PRO A 318 18.72 1.83 -19.53
C PRO A 318 18.56 2.72 -20.77
N TYR A 319 17.55 2.52 -21.63
CA TYR A 319 17.43 3.25 -22.89
C TYR A 319 17.35 4.78 -22.71
N PRO A 320 16.52 5.31 -21.80
CA PRO A 320 16.45 6.76 -21.56
C PRO A 320 17.81 7.38 -21.27
N ALA A 321 18.57 6.79 -20.35
CA ALA A 321 19.86 7.31 -19.92
C ALA A 321 20.91 7.29 -21.04
N LEU A 322 21.00 6.17 -21.76
CA LEU A 322 22.00 5.98 -22.81
C LEU A 322 21.70 6.85 -24.04
N LEU A 323 20.43 6.94 -24.46
CA LEU A 323 20.04 7.74 -25.62
C LEU A 323 20.05 9.23 -25.31
N ALA A 324 19.64 9.66 -24.12
CA ALA A 324 19.79 11.07 -23.72
C ALA A 324 21.27 11.47 -23.72
N ALA A 325 22.15 10.66 -23.13
CA ALA A 325 23.58 10.89 -23.14
C ALA A 325 24.17 10.89 -24.56
N GLU A 326 23.62 10.08 -25.47
CA GLU A 326 24.07 10.06 -26.85
C GLU A 326 23.66 11.32 -27.62
N MET A 327 22.38 11.65 -27.58
CA MET A 327 21.80 12.79 -28.27
C MET A 327 22.42 14.12 -27.78
N ALA A 328 22.71 14.23 -26.48
CA ALA A 328 23.40 15.38 -25.87
C ALA A 328 24.91 15.41 -26.11
N ARG A 329 25.50 14.39 -26.76
CA ARG A 329 26.95 14.20 -26.88
C ARG A 329 27.67 14.27 -25.52
N HIS A 330 27.07 13.66 -24.50
CA HIS A 330 27.54 13.77 -23.13
C HIS A 330 28.96 13.21 -22.98
N PRO A 331 29.90 13.93 -22.33
CA PRO A 331 31.31 13.54 -22.27
C PRO A 331 31.55 12.20 -21.56
N ARG A 332 30.61 11.78 -20.70
CA ARG A 332 30.65 10.48 -20.02
C ARG A 332 29.95 9.34 -20.76
N LEU A 333 29.46 9.51 -21.99
CA LEU A 333 28.71 8.46 -22.68
C LEU A 333 29.44 7.11 -22.64
N ARG A 334 30.74 7.06 -22.94
CA ARG A 334 31.53 5.82 -22.88
C ARG A 334 31.52 5.18 -21.49
N GLY A 335 31.71 5.99 -20.44
CA GLY A 335 31.64 5.51 -19.07
C GLY A 335 30.25 5.01 -18.68
N LEU A 336 29.18 5.67 -19.13
CA LEU A 336 27.80 5.23 -18.91
C LEU A 336 27.52 3.89 -19.61
N LEU A 337 28.00 3.72 -20.84
CA LEU A 337 27.89 2.46 -21.60
C LEU A 337 28.62 1.32 -20.87
N ASP A 338 29.85 1.56 -20.40
CA ASP A 338 30.66 0.56 -19.70
C ASP A 338 30.04 0.17 -18.34
N GLU A 339 29.58 1.15 -17.56
CA GLU A 339 28.90 0.92 -16.28
C GLU A 339 27.59 0.14 -16.47
N THR A 340 26.82 0.47 -17.52
CA THR A 340 25.57 -0.22 -17.85
C THR A 340 25.80 -1.65 -18.32
N GLU A 341 26.74 -1.86 -19.24
CA GLU A 341 27.07 -3.20 -19.75
C GLU A 341 27.55 -4.10 -18.60
N ALA A 342 28.44 -3.60 -17.75
CA ALA A 342 28.93 -4.35 -16.59
C ALA A 342 27.79 -4.71 -15.63
N ALA A 343 26.87 -3.79 -15.34
CA ALA A 343 25.72 -4.04 -14.48
C ALA A 343 24.78 -5.11 -15.06
N ILE A 344 24.51 -5.09 -16.37
CA ILE A 344 23.64 -6.09 -17.03
C ILE A 344 24.32 -7.46 -17.09
N LEU A 345 25.62 -7.49 -17.40
CA LEU A 345 26.39 -8.74 -17.48
C LEU A 345 26.57 -9.43 -16.13
N ALA A 346 26.59 -8.67 -15.03
CA ALA A 346 26.58 -9.21 -13.67
C ALA A 346 25.29 -9.98 -13.33
N LEU A 347 24.18 -9.73 -14.05
CA LEU A 347 22.94 -10.47 -13.91
C LEU A 347 22.98 -11.77 -14.75
N ALA A 348 22.45 -12.85 -14.17
CA ALA A 348 22.18 -14.08 -14.91
C ALA A 348 21.21 -13.79 -16.08
N PRO A 349 21.34 -14.45 -17.25
CA PRO A 349 20.49 -14.15 -18.42
C PRO A 349 18.98 -14.20 -18.14
N ARG A 350 18.53 -15.11 -17.27
CA ARG A 350 17.11 -15.25 -16.88
C ARG A 350 16.60 -14.14 -15.94
N ALA A 351 17.52 -13.41 -15.30
CA ALA A 351 17.19 -12.32 -14.37
C ALA A 351 17.14 -10.95 -15.05
N ARG A 352 17.57 -10.87 -16.32
CA ARG A 352 17.55 -9.63 -17.10
C ARG A 352 16.14 -9.30 -17.53
N SER A 353 15.75 -8.03 -17.40
CA SER A 353 14.54 -7.53 -18.05
C SER A 353 14.69 -7.59 -19.58
N ARG A 354 13.57 -7.52 -20.30
CA ARG A 354 13.56 -7.42 -21.76
C ARG A 354 14.38 -6.22 -22.24
N ASP A 355 14.22 -5.09 -21.57
CA ASP A 355 14.97 -3.86 -21.88
C ASP A 355 16.47 -4.01 -21.61
N GLN A 356 16.88 -4.61 -20.49
CA GLN A 356 18.29 -4.90 -20.23
C GLN A 356 18.90 -5.84 -21.27
N ALA A 357 18.15 -6.87 -21.70
CA ALA A 357 18.63 -7.78 -22.74
C ALA A 357 18.78 -7.07 -24.10
N GLY A 358 17.81 -6.24 -24.49
CA GLY A 358 17.88 -5.44 -25.72
C GLY A 358 19.02 -4.41 -25.67
N ALA A 359 19.25 -3.78 -24.53
CA ALA A 359 20.30 -2.79 -24.37
C ALA A 359 21.72 -3.33 -24.66
N LEU A 360 21.96 -4.64 -24.48
CA LEU A 360 23.24 -5.26 -24.88
C LEU A 360 23.48 -5.22 -26.39
N ALA A 361 22.43 -5.14 -27.22
CA ALA A 361 22.55 -4.93 -28.67
C ALA A 361 22.71 -3.43 -29.02
N LEU A 362 22.06 -2.54 -28.25
CA LEU A 362 22.19 -1.10 -28.39
C LEU A 362 23.61 -0.58 -28.08
N ILE A 363 24.24 -1.08 -27.02
CA ILE A 363 25.52 -0.55 -26.51
C ILE A 363 26.62 -0.53 -27.58
N PRO A 364 26.89 -1.61 -28.34
CA PRO A 364 27.84 -1.58 -29.45
C PRO A 364 27.50 -0.55 -30.53
N ARG A 365 26.21 -0.39 -30.90
CA ARG A 365 25.78 0.62 -31.87
C ARG A 365 26.10 2.04 -31.37
N LEU A 366 25.82 2.32 -30.10
CA LEU A 366 26.16 3.61 -29.48
C LEU A 366 27.67 3.87 -29.42
N ARG A 367 28.47 2.84 -29.09
CA ARG A 367 29.94 2.95 -29.14
C ARG A 367 30.42 3.33 -30.54
N ASP A 368 29.83 2.73 -31.56
CA ASP A 368 30.19 2.97 -32.96
C ASP A 368 29.81 4.38 -33.42
N ARG A 369 28.61 4.84 -33.07
CA ARG A 369 28.17 6.23 -33.31
C ARG A 369 29.06 7.25 -32.59
N ALA A 370 29.63 6.89 -31.43
CA ALA A 370 30.50 7.74 -30.63
C ALA A 370 32.01 7.67 -30.98
N ARG A 371 32.43 6.85 -31.97
CA ARG A 371 33.86 6.73 -32.36
C ARG A 371 34.44 8.05 -32.89
N GLY A 372 33.61 8.89 -33.51
CA GLY A 372 34.01 10.16 -34.13
C GLY A 372 33.93 11.38 -33.21
N TRP A 373 33.56 11.21 -31.94
CA TRP A 373 33.47 12.33 -31.00
C TRP A 373 34.87 12.62 -30.47
N MET A 374 35.48 13.70 -30.95
CA MET A 374 36.73 14.21 -30.39
C MET A 374 36.45 14.75 -28.96
N PRO A 375 37.38 14.60 -28.01
CA PRO A 375 37.32 15.35 -26.75
C PRO A 375 37.38 16.86 -26.98
#